data_AF-A0A847GX88-F1
#
_entry.id   AF-A0A847GX88-F1
#
_cell.length_a   1.000
_cell.length_b   1.000
_cell.length_c   1.000
_cell.angle_alpha   90.00
_cell.angle_beta   90.00
_cell.angle_gamma   90.00
#
_symmetry.space_group_name_H-M   'P 1'
#
loop_
_entity.id
_entity.type
_entity.pdbx_description
1 polymer ?
#
loop_
_entity_poly.entity_id
_entity_poly.type
_entity_poly.pdbx_seq_one_letter_code
_entity_poly.pdbx_strand_id
1 'polypeptide(L)'
;MAKQVEKPKVERVSRQKAADRVVAELKRGSKTTLAELAKKAEQLVAASGGKTNESDAAYYVKRSLETAEALGVVKLTRPTDIGVEKVA
;
A
#
# COMPACT_ATOMS: atom_id res chain seq x y z
N MET A 1 34.14 4.03 29.86
CA MET A 1 33.76 3.12 28.75
C MET A 1 32.31 3.40 28.37
N ALA A 2 32.07 4.11 27.26
CA ALA A 2 30.72 4.37 26.79
C ALA A 2 30.20 3.11 26.06
N LYS A 3 29.20 2.43 26.65
CA LYS A 3 28.45 1.37 25.97
C LYS A 3 27.73 2.01 24.78
N GLN A 4 28.22 1.73 23.57
CA GLN A 4 27.46 1.99 22.36
C GLN A 4 26.20 1.13 22.43
N VAL A 5 25.06 1.78 22.66
CA VAL A 5 23.75 1.16 22.52
C VAL A 5 23.59 0.90 21.02
N GLU A 6 23.80 -0.34 20.59
CA GLU A 6 23.42 -0.81 19.26
C GLU A 6 21.92 -0.51 19.09
N LYS A 7 21.62 0.56 18.35
CA LYS A 7 20.25 0.83 17.92
C LYS A 7 19.81 -0.39 17.11
N PRO A 8 18.66 -1.02 17.43
CA PRO A 8 18.19 -2.14 16.64
C PRO A 8 18.14 -1.68 15.19
N LYS A 9 18.79 -2.44 14.32
CA LYS A 9 18.83 -2.18 12.88
C LYS A 9 17.40 -2.38 12.39
N VAL A 10 16.57 -1.35 12.51
CA VAL A 10 15.18 -1.39 12.07
C VAL A 10 15.27 -1.67 10.57
N GLU A 11 14.87 -2.88 10.17
CA GLU A 11 14.80 -3.25 8.76
C GLU A 11 13.85 -2.25 8.11
N ARG A 12 14.42 -1.31 7.35
CA ARG A 12 13.63 -0.32 6.64
C ARG A 12 12.80 -1.07 5.62
N VAL A 13 11.48 -1.02 5.80
CA VAL A 13 10.56 -1.63 4.87
C VAL A 13 10.45 -0.67 3.68
N SER A 14 10.84 -1.14 2.50
CA SER A 14 10.62 -0.38 1.28
C SER A 14 9.13 -0.28 0.98
N ARG A 15 8.72 0.78 0.27
CA ARG A 15 7.32 0.99 -0.12
C ARG A 15 6.75 -0.18 -0.92
N GLN A 16 7.57 -0.78 -1.79
CA GLN A 16 7.19 -1.97 -2.54
C GLN A 16 6.93 -3.17 -1.62
N LYS A 17 7.85 -3.46 -0.68
CA LYS A 17 7.69 -4.57 0.28
C LYS A 17 6.47 -4.36 1.20
N ALA A 18 6.18 -3.12 1.57
CA ALA A 18 4.97 -2.78 2.32
C ALA A 18 3.70 -2.98 1.49
N ALA A 19 3.70 -2.56 0.22
CA ALA A 19 2.59 -2.77 -0.70
C ALA A 19 2.30 -4.26 -0.93
N ASP A 20 3.34 -5.07 -1.20
CA ASP A 20 3.21 -6.52 -1.40
C ASP A 20 2.61 -7.21 -0.17
N ARG A 21 3.06 -6.82 1.05
CA ARG A 21 2.52 -7.35 2.31
C ARG A 21 1.03 -7.03 2.48
N VAL A 22 0.65 -5.77 2.26
CA VAL A 22 -0.74 -5.33 2.43
C VAL A 22 -1.67 -6.03 1.43
N VAL A 23 -1.21 -6.27 0.20
CA VAL A 23 -1.97 -7.03 -0.81
C VAL A 23 -2.05 -8.52 -0.45
N ALA A 24 -0.97 -9.11 0.07
CA ALA A 24 -0.95 -10.51 0.51
C ALA A 24 -1.85 -10.78 1.73
N GLU A 25 -2.03 -9.79 2.62
CA GLU A 25 -2.90 -9.87 3.79
C GLU A 25 -4.40 -9.71 3.46
N LEU A 26 -4.76 -9.49 2.19
CA LEU A 26 -6.16 -9.39 1.78
C LEU A 26 -6.91 -10.69 2.03
N LYS A 27 -7.96 -10.61 2.85
CA LYS A 27 -8.83 -11.76 3.11
C LYS A 27 -9.73 -12.02 1.90
N ARG A 28 -9.91 -13.30 1.58
CA ARG A 28 -10.83 -13.73 0.52
C ARG A 28 -12.24 -13.16 0.77
N GLY A 29 -12.82 -12.53 -0.24
CA GLY A 29 -14.17 -11.93 -0.17
C GLY A 29 -14.23 -10.56 0.51
N SER A 30 -13.12 -10.03 1.02
CA SER A 30 -13.09 -8.66 1.55
C SER A 30 -13.08 -7.64 0.41
N LYS A 31 -13.88 -6.57 0.55
CA LYS A 31 -13.86 -5.41 -0.33
C LYS A 31 -13.05 -4.30 0.35
N THR A 32 -12.16 -3.67 -0.38
CA THR A 32 -11.36 -2.54 0.09
C THR A 32 -11.00 -1.65 -1.09
N THR A 33 -10.52 -0.45 -0.81
CA THR A 33 -10.16 0.54 -1.82
C THR A 33 -8.65 0.69 -1.93
N LEU A 34 -8.18 1.21 -3.07
CA LEU A 34 -6.77 1.54 -3.28
C LEU A 34 -6.24 2.48 -2.20
N ALA A 35 -7.05 3.48 -1.80
CA ALA A 35 -6.68 4.47 -0.80
C ALA A 35 -6.45 3.85 0.60
N GLU A 36 -7.32 2.93 1.01
CA GLU A 36 -7.15 2.22 2.30
C GLU A 36 -5.89 1.36 2.32
N LEU A 37 -5.60 0.66 1.22
CA LEU A 37 -4.40 -0.17 1.10
C LEU A 37 -3.12 0.69 1.02
N ALA A 38 -3.16 1.82 0.31
CA ALA A 38 -2.07 2.79 0.29
C ALA A 38 -1.76 3.32 1.70
N LYS A 39 -2.79 3.67 2.48
CA LYS A 39 -2.64 4.15 3.85
C LYS A 39 -2.04 3.09 4.78
N LYS A 40 -2.44 1.82 4.64
CA LYS A 40 -1.82 0.71 5.40
C LYS A 40 -0.36 0.50 5.02
N ALA A 41 -0.02 0.58 3.73
CA ALA A 41 1.36 0.45 3.27
C ALA A 41 2.24 1.61 3.78
N GLU A 42 1.73 2.84 3.77
CA GLU A 42 2.35 4.02 4.40
C GLU A 42 2.64 3.80 5.88
N GLN A 43 1.67 3.29 6.64
CA GLN A 43 1.82 3.02 8.06
C GLN A 43 2.93 2.00 8.34
N LEU A 44 3.07 0.97 7.51
CA LEU A 44 4.17 0.00 7.63
C LEU A 44 5.54 0.63 7.35
N VAL A 45 5.62 1.52 6.35
CA VAL A 45 6.85 2.25 6.02
C VAL A 45 7.22 3.22 7.15
N ALA A 46 6.24 3.98 7.66
CA ALA A 46 6.42 4.92 8.77
C ALA A 46 6.89 4.20 10.04
N ALA A 47 6.26 3.06 10.38
CA ALA A 47 6.62 2.23 11.53
C ALA A 47 8.06 1.69 11.43
N SER A 48 8.58 1.50 10.21
CA SER A 48 9.98 1.10 9.97
C SER A 48 10.98 2.27 9.93
N GLY A 49 10.52 3.50 10.22
CA GLY A 49 11.35 4.71 10.18
C GLY A 49 11.62 5.26 8.77
N GLY A 50 10.80 4.87 7.79
CA GLY A 50 10.84 5.39 6.43
C GLY A 50 10.08 6.71 6.27
N LYS A 51 10.40 7.48 5.22
CA LYS A 51 9.62 8.68 4.85
C LYS A 51 8.26 8.25 4.28
N THR A 52 7.20 8.87 4.75
CA THR A 52 5.85 8.71 4.18
C THR A 52 5.71 9.55 2.91
N ASN A 53 5.09 8.97 1.90
CA ASN A 53 4.60 9.61 0.69
C ASN A 53 3.41 8.80 0.17
N GLU A 54 2.20 9.28 0.46
CA GLU A 54 0.94 8.62 0.10
C GLU A 54 0.80 8.39 -1.41
N SER A 55 1.27 9.34 -2.23
CA SER A 55 1.24 9.21 -3.70
C SER A 55 2.13 8.07 -4.19
N ASP A 56 3.34 7.94 -3.64
CA ASP A 56 4.23 6.82 -3.96
C ASP A 56 3.64 5.49 -3.49
N ALA A 57 3.08 5.46 -2.27
CA ALA A 57 2.48 4.26 -1.73
C ALA A 57 1.29 3.78 -2.57
N ALA A 58 0.42 4.69 -3.02
CA ALA A 58 -0.68 4.38 -3.92
C ALA A 58 -0.17 3.81 -5.25
N TYR A 59 0.92 4.34 -5.81
CA TYR A 59 1.54 3.81 -7.03
C TYR A 59 2.00 2.35 -6.85
N TYR A 60 2.76 2.04 -5.80
CA TYR A 60 3.25 0.69 -5.55
C TYR A 60 2.12 -0.30 -5.23
N VAL A 61 1.12 0.13 -4.45
CA VAL A 61 -0.05 -0.70 -4.15
C VAL A 61 -0.85 -0.98 -5.42
N LYS A 62 -1.07 0.01 -6.28
CA LYS A 62 -1.75 -0.19 -7.57
C LYS A 62 -1.04 -1.23 -8.42
N ARG A 63 0.28 -1.12 -8.56
CA ARG A 63 1.10 -2.08 -9.33
C ARG A 63 1.04 -3.50 -8.76
N SER A 64 1.05 -3.61 -7.43
CA SER A 64 0.94 -4.89 -6.73
C SER A 64 -0.43 -5.53 -6.92
N LEU A 65 -1.50 -4.71 -6.87
CA LEU A 65 -2.87 -5.13 -7.15
C LEU A 65 -3.07 -5.57 -8.61
N GLU A 66 -2.50 -4.85 -9.58
CA GLU A 66 -2.54 -5.24 -11.00
C GLU A 66 -1.83 -6.58 -11.23
N THR A 67 -0.70 -6.81 -10.56
CA THR A 67 0.00 -8.11 -10.61
C THR A 67 -0.83 -9.21 -9.98
N ALA A 68 -1.43 -8.95 -8.81
CA ALA A 68 -2.31 -9.90 -8.13
C ALA A 68 -3.59 -10.19 -8.94
N GLU A 69 -4.10 -9.24 -9.71
CA GLU A 69 -5.21 -9.43 -10.66
C GLU A 69 -4.78 -10.32 -11.81
N ALA A 70 -3.60 -10.09 -12.40
CA ALA A 70 -3.06 -10.93 -13.47
C ALA A 70 -2.83 -12.39 -13.03
N LEU A 71 -2.52 -12.60 -11.74
CA LEU A 71 -2.38 -13.93 -11.13
C LEU A 71 -3.72 -14.54 -10.67
N GLY A 72 -4.84 -13.82 -10.82
CA GLY A 72 -6.17 -14.29 -10.40
C GLY A 72 -6.41 -14.29 -8.89
N VAL A 73 -5.55 -13.62 -8.10
CA VAL A 73 -5.64 -13.53 -6.63
C VAL A 73 -6.69 -12.51 -6.20
N VAL A 74 -6.83 -11.40 -6.93
CA VAL A 74 -7.80 -10.33 -6.66
C VAL A 74 -8.56 -9.97 -7.94
N LYS A 75 -9.72 -9.32 -7.78
CA LYS A 75 -10.49 -8.75 -8.90
C LYS A 75 -10.59 -7.25 -8.70
N LEU A 76 -10.07 -6.45 -9.63
CA LEU A 76 -10.14 -4.99 -9.53
C LEU A 76 -11.45 -4.51 -10.17
N THR A 77 -12.33 -3.96 -9.36
CA THR A 77 -13.50 -3.23 -9.84
C THR A 77 -13.10 -1.79 -10.12
N ARG A 78 -13.11 -1.40 -11.39
CA ARG A 78 -12.88 -0.03 -11.83
C ARG A 78 -14.26 0.57 -12.11
N PRO A 79 -14.85 1.35 -11.19
CA PRO A 79 -16.08 2.06 -11.50
C PRO A 79 -15.75 3.10 -12.57
N THR A 80 -16.06 2.79 -13.82
CA THR A 80 -16.08 3.75 -14.92
C THR A 80 -17.38 4.55 -14.86
N ASP A 81 -17.28 5.81 -15.29
CA ASP A 81 -18.36 6.79 -15.48
C ASP A 81 -18.68 7.69 -14.27
N ILE A 82 -17.89 8.75 -14.13
CA ILE A 82 -18.34 9.97 -13.47
C ILE A 82 -19.27 10.68 -14.45
N GLY A 83 -20.57 10.63 -14.20
CA GLY A 83 -21.53 11.52 -14.83
C GLY A 83 -21.24 12.95 -14.40
N VAL A 84 -20.77 13.78 -15.34
CA VAL A 84 -20.54 15.21 -15.10
C VAL A 84 -21.74 15.96 -15.63
N GLU A 85 -22.56 16.49 -14.72
CA GLU A 85 -23.63 17.42 -15.05
C GLU A 85 -23.24 18.82 -14.56
N LYS A 86 -23.14 19.77 -15.49
CA LYS A 86 -22.94 21.18 -15.16
C LYS A 86 -24.31 21.79 -14.85
N VAL A 87 -24.59 22.00 -13.56
CA VAL A 87 -25.81 22.67 -13.10
C VAL A 87 -25.52 24.17 -12.93
N ALA A 88 -25.60 24.90 -14.05
CA ALA A 88 -25.33 26.34 -14.21
C ALA A 88 -23.87 26.79 -14.08
#